data_AF-A0A3N5UDE3-F1
#
_entry.id   AF-A0A3N5UDE3-F1
#
_cell.length_a   1.000
_cell.length_b   1.000
_cell.length_c   1.000
_cell.angle_alpha   90.00
_cell.angle_beta   90.00
_cell.angle_gamma   90.00
#
_symmetry.space_group_name_H-M   'P 1'
#
loop_
_entity.id
_entity.type
_entity.pdbx_description
1 polymer ?
#
loop_
_entity_poly.entity_id
_entity_poly.type
_entity_poly.pdbx_seq_one_letter_code
_entity_poly.pdbx_strand_id
1 'polypeptide(L)' 'MGMNMKTKLRRFHQATWDEPIIFELSRTGERGILVPRAEKGIEDVVGDGVSKLPRKLRRKTPPQLPELSQMQV' A
#
# COMPACT_ATOMS: atom_id res chain seq x y z
N MET A 1 -23.31 -42.64 1.76
CA MET A 1 -22.38 -41.93 2.67
C MET A 1 -21.90 -40.66 1.96
N GLY A 2 -22.38 -39.48 2.36
CA GLY A 2 -22.05 -38.22 1.70
C GLY A 2 -20.58 -37.83 1.91
N MET A 3 -19.89 -37.45 0.84
CA MET A 3 -18.47 -37.10 0.87
C MET A 3 -18.27 -35.74 1.54
N ASN A 4 -17.63 -35.71 2.72
CA ASN A 4 -17.30 -34.45 3.40
C ASN A 4 -16.11 -33.78 2.70
N MET A 5 -16.34 -32.62 2.08
CA MET A 5 -15.32 -31.90 1.30
C MET A 5 -14.26 -31.22 2.17
N LYS A 6 -14.53 -30.97 3.47
CA LYS A 6 -13.56 -30.38 4.41
C LYS A 6 -12.41 -31.32 4.77
N THR A 7 -12.63 -32.63 4.72
CA THR A 7 -11.61 -33.65 5.05
C THR A 7 -10.78 -34.10 3.85
N LYS A 8 -11.25 -33.87 2.61
CA LYS A 8 -10.55 -34.29 1.38
C LYS A 8 -9.63 -33.21 0.80
N LEU A 9 -9.93 -31.93 1.02
CA LEU A 9 -9.04 -30.84 0.61
C LEU A 9 -7.82 -30.88 1.54
N ARG A 10 -6.67 -31.30 0.99
CA ARG A 10 -5.41 -31.16 1.71
C ARG A 10 -5.24 -29.69 2.08
N ARG A 11 -4.86 -29.41 3.32
CA ARG A 11 -4.34 -28.08 3.66
C ARG A 11 -3.23 -27.74 2.68
N PHE A 12 -3.18 -26.48 2.26
CA PHE A 12 -2.15 -25.96 1.36
C PHE A 12 -0.76 -26.44 1.84
N HIS A 13 0.01 -27.05 0.93
CA HIS A 13 1.23 -27.79 1.26
C HIS A 13 2.46 -27.07 0.69
N GLN A 14 2.62 -25.82 1.10
CA GLN A 14 3.84 -25.02 0.89
C GLN A 14 4.11 -24.23 2.18
N ALA A 15 5.24 -23.51 2.22
CA ALA A 15 5.52 -22.59 3.31
C ALA A 15 4.37 -21.59 3.45
N THR A 16 3.80 -21.54 4.65
CA THR A 16 2.76 -20.60 5.06
C THR A 16 3.21 -19.96 6.35
N TRP A 17 2.88 -18.69 6.52
CA TRP A 17 3.06 -17.99 7.79
C TRP A 17 1.67 -17.79 8.38
N ASP A 18 1.54 -18.00 9.69
CA ASP A 18 0.30 -17.71 10.44
C ASP A 18 0.23 -16.22 10.83
N GLU A 19 1.02 -15.37 10.16
CA GLU A 19 1.09 -13.92 10.38
C GLU A 19 0.35 -13.17 9.27
N PRO A 20 -0.33 -12.06 9.59
CA PRO A 20 -0.99 -11.25 8.59
C PRO A 20 0.02 -10.61 7.64
N ILE A 21 -0.34 -10.47 6.36
CA ILE A 21 0.49 -9.72 5.41
C ILE A 21 0.33 -8.21 5.63
N ILE A 22 1.31 -7.42 5.17
CA ILE A 22 1.35 -5.96 5.40
C ILE A 22 0.07 -5.22 4.96
N PHE A 23 -0.64 -5.73 3.95
CA PHE A 23 -1.92 -5.17 3.49
C PHE A 23 -3.07 -5.39 4.47
N GLU A 24 -3.06 -6.48 5.22
CA GLU A 24 -4.07 -6.81 6.23
C GLU A 24 -3.92 -5.97 7.50
N LEU A 25 -2.72 -5.42 7.72
CA LEU A 25 -2.43 -4.51 8.83
C LEU A 25 -2.90 -3.06 8.55
N SER A 26 -3.19 -2.71 7.29
CA SER A 26 -3.42 -1.34 6.83
C SER A 26 -4.61 -0.68 7.53
N ARG A 27 -4.45 0.59 7.95
CA ARG A 27 -5.54 1.46 8.40
C ARG A 27 -5.55 2.77 7.62
N THR A 28 -6.70 3.10 7.06
CA THR A 28 -6.89 4.33 6.29
C THR A 28 -6.47 5.57 7.08
N GLY A 29 -5.62 6.38 6.48
CA GLY A 29 -5.05 7.61 7.04
C GLY A 29 -3.74 7.43 7.78
N GLU A 30 -3.29 6.20 8.08
CA GLU A 30 -2.03 5.97 8.77
C GLU A 30 -0.82 6.25 7.87
N ARG A 31 0.22 6.84 8.48
CA ARG A 31 1.44 7.22 7.76
C ARG A 31 2.66 6.80 8.56
N GLY A 32 3.58 6.10 7.89
CA GLY A 32 4.82 5.66 8.49
C GLY A 32 5.72 6.84 8.79
N ILE A 33 5.86 7.73 7.81
CA ILE A 33 6.65 8.96 7.95
C ILE A 33 5.91 10.15 7.34
N LEU A 34 6.17 11.32 7.90
CA LEU A 34 5.78 12.59 7.29
C LEU A 34 6.97 13.11 6.49
N VAL A 35 6.82 13.14 5.16
CA VAL A 35 7.82 13.75 4.29
C VAL A 35 7.77 15.27 4.49
N PRO A 36 8.90 15.94 4.74
CA PRO A 36 8.94 17.40 4.86
C PRO A 36 8.47 18.05 3.56
N ARG A 37 7.86 19.23 3.69
CA ARG A 37 7.47 20.01 2.51
C ARG A 37 8.72 20.57 1.82
N ALA A 38 8.60 20.81 0.52
CA ALA A 38 9.65 21.49 -0.22
C ALA A 38 9.82 22.92 0.34
N GLU A 39 11.05 23.41 0.31
CA GLU A 39 11.35 24.78 0.70
C GLU A 39 10.89 25.75 -0.39
N LYS A 40 10.58 26.99 0.01
CA LYS A 40 10.02 28.00 -0.91
C LYS A 40 10.93 28.27 -2.12
N GLY A 41 12.25 28.32 -1.93
CA GLY A 41 13.18 28.51 -3.04
C GLY A 41 13.14 27.38 -4.07
N ILE A 42 12.82 26.15 -3.65
CA ILE A 42 12.62 25.01 -4.55
C ILE A 42 11.26 25.13 -5.26
N GLU A 43 10.21 25.47 -4.52
CA GLU A 43 8.85 25.67 -5.06
C GLU A 43 8.83 26.80 -6.12
N ASP A 44 9.53 27.91 -5.89
CA ASP A 44 9.58 29.05 -6.82
C ASP A 44 10.25 28.68 -8.16
N VAL A 45 11.21 27.74 -8.16
CA VAL A 45 11.95 27.30 -9.36
C VAL A 45 11.24 26.14 -10.06
N VAL A 46 10.74 25.16 -9.31
CA VAL A 46 10.24 23.89 -9.85
C VAL A 46 8.71 23.89 -9.99
N GLY A 47 8.02 24.62 -9.11
CA GLY A 47 6.56 24.59 -8.94
C GLY A 47 6.10 23.34 -8.19
N ASP A 48 4.90 22.85 -8.54
CA ASP A 48 4.27 21.67 -7.91
C ASP A 48 4.90 20.32 -8.32
N GLY A 49 5.86 20.31 -9.26
CA GLY A 49 6.50 19.12 -9.81
C GLY A 49 5.60 18.22 -10.68
N VAL A 50 4.28 18.35 -10.61
CA VAL A 50 3.31 17.45 -11.27
C VAL A 50 2.64 18.11 -12.47
N SER A 51 2.50 19.44 -12.48
CA SER A 51 1.79 20.16 -13.53
C SER A 51 2.49 20.11 -14.89
N LYS A 52 3.79 19.80 -14.91
CA LYS A 52 4.57 19.58 -16.14
C LYS A 52 4.21 18.26 -16.85
N LEU A 53 3.60 17.30 -16.14
CA LEU A 53 3.19 16.03 -16.74
C LEU A 53 1.91 16.21 -17.57
N PRO A 54 1.85 15.67 -18.82
CA PRO A 54 0.63 15.62 -19.60
C PRO A 54 -0.52 14.97 -18.83
N ARG A 55 -1.74 15.53 -18.92
CA ARG A 55 -2.92 15.04 -18.18
C ARG A 55 -3.18 13.55 -18.37
N LYS A 56 -2.92 13.02 -19.57
CA LYS A 56 -3.10 11.59 -19.90
C LYS A 56 -2.14 10.65 -19.16
N LEU A 57 -1.02 11.17 -18.65
CA LEU A 57 -0.01 10.40 -17.91
C LEU A 57 -0.21 10.47 -16.39
N ARG A 58 -1.07 11.36 -15.89
CA ARG A 58 -1.31 11.50 -14.45
C ARG A 58 -2.22 10.37 -13.97
N ARG A 59 -1.82 9.70 -12.88
CA ARG A 59 -2.67 8.71 -12.20
C ARG A 59 -3.93 9.40 -11.69
N LYS A 60 -5.09 8.85 -12.02
CA LYS A 60 -6.40 9.32 -11.49
C LYS A 60 -6.68 8.77 -10.09
N THR A 61 -6.20 7.55 -9.82
CA THR A 61 -6.36 6.86 -8.55
C THR A 61 -4.97 6.65 -7.95
N PRO A 62 -4.76 6.95 -6.67
CA PRO A 62 -3.53 6.60 -5.97
C PRO A 62 -3.26 5.10 -6.03
N PRO A 63 -1.98 4.67 -5.95
CA PRO A 63 -1.67 3.26 -5.79
C PRO A 63 -2.26 2.76 -4.47
N GLN A 64 -2.82 1.56 -4.47
CA GLN A 64 -3.33 0.90 -3.27
C GLN A 64 -2.16 0.37 -2.45
N LEU A 65 -1.45 1.27 -1.76
CA LEU A 65 -0.37 0.92 -0.83
C LEU A 65 -0.95 0.77 0.59
N PRO A 66 -0.36 -0.07 1.45
CA PRO A 66 -0.76 -0.15 2.85
C PRO A 66 -0.46 1.17 3.57
N GLU A 67 -1.38 1.58 4.43
CA GLU A 67 -1.30 2.77 5.29
C GLU A 67 -1.04 2.29 6.73
N LEU A 68 0.17 2.54 7.25
CA LEU A 68 0.68 1.99 8.51
C LEU A 68 1.58 2.99 9.23
N SER A 69 1.62 2.97 10.56
CA SER A 69 2.58 3.74 11.36
C SER A 69 4.00 3.18 11.32
N GLN A 70 5.02 3.99 11.64
CA GLN A 70 6.44 3.58 11.57
C GLN A 70 6.77 2.38 12.47
N MET A 71 6.06 2.23 13.59
CA MET A 71 6.31 1.13 14.55
C MET A 71 5.82 -0.22 14.03
N GLN A 72 5.02 -0.23 12.97
CA GLN A 72 4.45 -1.43 12.35
C GLN A 72 5.12 -1.79 11.01
N VAL A 73 6.11 -1.00 10.58
CA VAL A 73 6.97 -1.28 9.42
C VAL A 73 8.14 -2.13 9.88
#